data_AF-A0A225WGW0-F1
#
_entry.id   AF-A0A225WGW0-F1
#
_cell.length_a   1.000
_cell.length_b   1.000
_cell.length_c   1.000
_cell.angle_alpha   90.00
_cell.angle_beta   90.00
_cell.angle_gamma   90.00
#
_symmetry.space_group_name_H-M   'P 1'
#
loop_
_entity.id
_entity.type
_entity.pdbx_description
1 polymer ?
#
loop_
_entity_poly.entity_id
_entity_poly.type
_entity_poly.pdbx_seq_one_letter_code
_entity_poly.pdbx_strand_id
1 'polypeptide(L)'
;MPADNVVKAIRRVKELSAATSASTRQLNKLLGSLRHVTTCARSAAPVFQRIATLARATNRFHPSTITDDVREDLRWFRSILRIGQLNSVSLSSYLGLCAFWPDRKNFFQVEFDEEERLQIAQFNDSTSDEMSINTREFMSAVFATVVWGSQWSTRSSRSSSHVRFWIDNTSAVAWTNRRSSRNPLLYKYNTTSTLRQPLFQASKTLWQMLEAGCQSTAELKKILEILSAFLRAGALADTLMLLWRFGMNKSGTGNTYSTICSKLCAVRWFHRHTAGYDPSVNAGHAILLRGISRFTDPISKRQPITPALLRIVVRFVDLRHAWGKMLWGELLLAFFFLLHRSEYLFTGKKHHRYILRLGDLYFQDKAGRAVRPRDADVVGIRLCGAKNNQERRYHNRSGDEMLCPVTAAGWIRKGVHGYSTRTDQPALSTSPGHGITANEISAILKKKAIEAGLNAKQYSTHSVRVGGVTELLNNGADRLVIKAMGRWLSNAFQEYPVL
;
A
#
# COMPACT_ATOMS: atom_id res chain seq x y z
N MET A 1 14.11 -20.70 -22.32
CA MET A 1 15.12 -21.60 -21.77
C MET A 1 16.46 -20.85 -21.67
N PRO A 2 17.18 -20.86 -20.53
CA PRO A 2 18.54 -20.32 -20.42
C PRO A 2 19.48 -20.93 -21.48
N ALA A 3 20.48 -20.16 -21.95
CA ALA A 3 21.38 -20.57 -23.03
C ALA A 3 22.06 -21.92 -22.75
N ASP A 4 22.57 -22.14 -21.54
CA ASP A 4 23.21 -23.40 -21.14
C ASP A 4 22.27 -24.60 -21.21
N ASN A 5 20.99 -24.39 -20.89
CA ASN A 5 19.97 -25.43 -20.97
C ASN A 5 19.61 -25.74 -22.43
N VAL A 6 19.60 -24.74 -23.33
CA VAL A 6 19.42 -24.95 -24.77
C VAL A 6 20.57 -25.77 -25.35
N VAL A 7 21.81 -25.41 -25.02
CA VAL A 7 23.02 -26.16 -25.44
C VAL A 7 22.95 -27.61 -24.95
N LYS A 8 22.58 -27.81 -23.68
CA LYS A 8 22.40 -29.14 -23.07
C LYS A 8 21.29 -29.95 -23.74
N ALA A 9 20.17 -29.32 -24.10
CA ALA A 9 19.07 -29.98 -24.80
C ALA A 9 19.46 -30.38 -26.23
N ILE A 10 20.12 -29.48 -26.98
CA ILE A 10 20.63 -29.74 -28.32
C ILE A 10 21.62 -30.92 -28.29
N ARG A 11 22.51 -30.96 -27.30
CA ARG A 11 23.47 -32.07 -27.13
C ARG A 11 22.76 -33.40 -26.95
N ARG A 12 21.78 -33.47 -26.04
CA ARG A 12 20.99 -34.69 -25.76
C ARG A 12 20.17 -35.15 -26.97
N VAL A 13 19.59 -34.22 -27.72
CA VAL A 13 18.85 -34.54 -28.97
C VAL A 13 19.81 -35.13 -30.01
N LYS A 14 21.00 -34.56 -30.19
CA LYS A 14 22.01 -35.09 -31.12
C LYS A 14 22.49 -36.48 -30.72
N GLU A 15 22.80 -36.69 -29.44
CA GLU A 15 23.22 -37.99 -28.88
C GLU A 15 22.17 -39.08 -29.18
N LEU A 16 20.89 -38.79 -28.94
CA LEU A 16 19.80 -39.73 -29.20
C LEU A 16 19.47 -39.91 -30.69
N SER A 17 19.67 -38.88 -31.52
CA SER A 17 19.41 -38.98 -32.97
C SER A 17 20.41 -39.92 -33.67
N ALA A 18 21.62 -40.04 -33.13
CA ALA A 18 22.69 -40.89 -33.66
C ALA A 18 22.66 -42.31 -33.09
N ALA A 19 21.86 -42.57 -32.05
CA ALA A 19 21.79 -43.88 -31.41
C ALA A 19 20.79 -44.81 -32.11
N THR A 20 21.09 -46.12 -32.07
CA THR A 20 20.17 -47.18 -32.51
C THR A 20 19.18 -47.57 -31.40
N SER A 21 19.61 -47.47 -30.13
CA SER A 21 18.80 -47.74 -28.95
C SER A 21 19.03 -46.72 -27.84
N ALA A 22 18.08 -46.60 -26.92
CA ALA A 22 18.13 -45.67 -25.80
C ALA A 22 17.71 -46.33 -24.49
N SER A 23 18.47 -46.06 -23.42
CA SER A 23 18.09 -46.44 -22.06
C SER A 23 17.01 -45.51 -21.48
N THR A 24 16.23 -46.02 -20.52
CA THR A 24 15.24 -45.22 -19.77
C THR A 24 15.87 -43.96 -19.15
N ARG A 25 17.14 -44.04 -18.73
CA ARG A 25 17.88 -42.90 -18.16
C ARG A 25 18.16 -41.81 -19.20
N GLN A 26 18.54 -42.19 -20.42
CA GLN A 26 18.79 -41.24 -21.52
C GLN A 26 17.48 -40.56 -21.94
N LEU A 27 16.41 -41.33 -22.10
CA LEU A 27 15.08 -40.81 -22.46
C LEU A 27 14.53 -39.85 -21.39
N ASN A 28 14.63 -40.20 -20.11
CA ASN A 28 14.18 -39.31 -19.03
C ASN A 28 15.01 -38.02 -18.92
N LYS A 29 16.33 -38.09 -19.15
CA LYS A 29 17.19 -36.89 -19.23
C LYS A 29 16.79 -35.99 -20.41
N LEU A 30 16.45 -36.58 -21.56
CA LEU A 30 15.97 -35.84 -22.71
C LEU A 30 14.63 -35.18 -22.42
N LEU A 31 13.63 -35.94 -21.93
CA LEU A 31 12.29 -35.42 -21.59
C LEU A 31 12.36 -34.29 -20.58
N GLY A 32 13.22 -34.41 -19.56
CA GLY A 32 13.45 -33.33 -18.60
C GLY A 32 13.99 -32.04 -19.25
N SER A 33 14.76 -32.16 -20.35
CA SER A 33 15.28 -31.00 -21.10
C SER A 33 14.22 -30.40 -22.03
N LEU A 34 13.39 -31.25 -22.65
CA LEU A 34 12.40 -30.84 -23.64
C LEU A 34 11.08 -30.37 -23.02
N ARG A 35 10.82 -30.64 -21.74
CA ARG A 35 9.61 -30.19 -21.04
C ARG A 35 9.40 -28.67 -21.16
N HIS A 36 10.48 -27.88 -21.05
CA HIS A 36 10.41 -26.43 -21.21
C HIS A 36 9.97 -26.02 -22.62
N VAL A 37 10.37 -26.79 -23.64
CA VAL A 37 10.01 -26.54 -25.05
C VAL A 37 8.51 -26.72 -25.28
N THR A 38 7.91 -27.76 -24.70
CA THR A 38 6.45 -27.98 -24.80
C THR A 38 5.62 -26.93 -24.06
N THR A 39 6.18 -26.30 -23.03
CA THR A 39 5.53 -25.17 -22.36
C THR A 39 5.53 -23.92 -23.24
N CYS A 40 6.62 -23.66 -23.98
CA CYS A 40 6.74 -22.50 -24.86
C CYS A 40 6.07 -22.69 -26.24
N ALA A 41 5.98 -23.92 -26.73
CA ALA A 41 5.37 -24.27 -28.01
C ALA A 41 4.42 -25.47 -27.82
N ARG A 42 3.13 -25.20 -27.57
CA ARG A 42 2.12 -26.25 -27.36
C ARG A 42 1.98 -27.20 -28.55
N SER A 43 2.30 -26.75 -29.77
CA SER A 43 2.36 -27.59 -30.98
C SER A 43 3.42 -28.71 -30.89
N ALA A 44 4.40 -28.59 -30.00
CA ALA A 44 5.40 -29.64 -29.75
C ALA A 44 4.92 -30.73 -28.75
N ALA A 45 3.73 -30.57 -28.15
CA ALA A 45 3.22 -31.54 -27.16
C ALA A 45 2.95 -32.94 -27.75
N PRO A 46 2.38 -33.11 -28.96
CA PRO A 46 2.20 -34.44 -29.56
C PRO A 46 3.54 -35.16 -29.82
N VAL A 47 4.54 -34.42 -30.30
CA VAL A 47 5.92 -34.90 -30.55
C VAL A 47 6.59 -35.35 -29.24
N PHE A 48 6.42 -34.56 -28.17
CA PHE A 48 6.91 -34.91 -26.83
C PHE A 48 6.23 -36.16 -26.25
N GLN A 49 4.93 -36.31 -26.47
CA GLN A 49 4.16 -37.44 -25.95
C GLN A 49 4.64 -38.77 -26.52
N ARG A 50 5.05 -38.83 -27.80
CA ARG A 50 5.58 -40.05 -28.42
C ARG A 50 6.91 -40.48 -27.79
N ILE A 51 7.83 -39.54 -27.58
CA ILE A 51 9.10 -39.79 -26.87
C ILE A 51 8.82 -40.22 -25.41
N ALA A 52 7.83 -39.62 -24.75
CA ALA A 52 7.43 -39.99 -23.40
C ALA A 52 6.80 -41.39 -23.33
N THR A 53 6.06 -41.79 -24.36
CA THR A 53 5.52 -43.14 -24.49
C THR A 53 6.63 -44.17 -24.70
N LEU A 54 7.62 -43.88 -25.54
CA LEU A 54 8.81 -44.72 -25.67
C LEU A 54 9.52 -44.87 -24.32
N ALA A 55 9.74 -43.76 -23.60
CA ALA A 55 10.38 -43.78 -22.29
C ALA A 55 9.64 -44.61 -21.23
N ARG A 56 8.31 -44.62 -21.28
CA ARG A 56 7.47 -45.47 -20.41
C ARG A 56 7.50 -46.94 -20.81
N ALA A 57 7.63 -47.23 -22.10
CA ALA A 57 7.74 -48.59 -22.62
C ALA A 57 9.13 -49.21 -22.42
N THR A 58 10.18 -48.38 -22.24
CA THR A 58 11.55 -48.85 -22.02
C THR A 58 11.76 -49.43 -20.62
N ASN A 59 12.10 -50.72 -20.57
CA ASN A 59 12.46 -51.42 -19.34
C ASN A 59 13.81 -50.89 -18.80
N ARG A 60 13.94 -50.83 -17.47
CA ARG A 60 15.16 -50.40 -16.76
C ARG A 60 16.41 -51.21 -17.15
N PHE A 61 16.25 -52.47 -17.57
CA PHE A 61 17.34 -53.39 -17.89
C PHE A 61 17.60 -53.58 -19.40
N HIS A 62 16.64 -53.22 -20.26
CA HIS A 62 16.75 -53.41 -21.71
C HIS A 62 16.48 -52.09 -22.45
N PRO A 63 17.48 -51.54 -23.16
CA PRO A 63 17.29 -50.36 -24.01
C PRO A 63 16.22 -50.60 -25.08
N SER A 64 15.42 -49.57 -25.38
CA SER A 64 14.45 -49.63 -26.48
C SER A 64 15.07 -49.09 -27.76
N THR A 65 14.76 -49.74 -28.87
CA THR A 65 15.13 -49.25 -30.21
C THR A 65 14.47 -47.92 -30.49
N ILE A 66 15.22 -46.99 -31.08
CA ILE A 66 14.69 -45.69 -31.50
C ILE A 66 14.05 -45.88 -32.87
N THR A 67 12.72 -45.83 -32.92
CA THR A 67 11.95 -45.92 -34.17
C THR A 67 12.17 -44.70 -35.06
N ASP A 68 11.87 -44.83 -36.35
CA ASP A 68 12.00 -43.73 -37.31
C ASP A 68 11.10 -42.55 -36.94
N ASP A 69 9.88 -42.80 -36.45
CA ASP A 69 8.98 -41.76 -35.93
C ASP A 69 9.63 -40.95 -34.80
N VAL A 70 10.31 -41.62 -33.86
CA VAL A 70 11.00 -40.95 -32.75
C VAL A 70 12.22 -40.19 -33.26
N ARG A 71 12.91 -40.71 -34.29
CA ARG A 71 14.03 -40.02 -34.93
C ARG A 71 13.58 -38.76 -35.66
N GLU A 72 12.41 -38.78 -36.29
CA GLU A 72 11.80 -37.60 -36.91
C GLU A 72 11.35 -36.57 -35.85
N ASP A 73 10.75 -37.03 -34.76
CA ASP A 73 10.40 -36.18 -33.61
C ASP A 73 11.64 -35.49 -33.00
N LEU A 74 12.78 -36.19 -32.92
CA LEU A 74 14.06 -35.61 -32.49
C LEU A 74 14.59 -34.56 -33.49
N ARG A 75 14.40 -34.74 -34.80
CA ARG A 75 14.75 -33.72 -35.82
C ARG A 75 13.91 -32.46 -35.64
N TRP A 76 12.62 -32.61 -35.36
CA TRP A 76 11.73 -31.48 -35.05
C TRP A 76 12.22 -30.70 -33.83
N PHE A 77 12.53 -31.38 -32.73
CA PHE A 77 13.08 -30.72 -31.54
C PHE A 77 14.43 -30.03 -31.81
N ARG A 78 15.28 -30.61 -32.66
CA ARG A 78 16.55 -29.97 -33.06
C ARG A 78 16.31 -28.67 -33.84
N SER A 79 15.34 -28.64 -34.74
CA SER A 79 14.98 -27.44 -35.51
C SER A 79 14.39 -26.36 -34.60
N ILE A 80 13.45 -26.75 -33.74
CA ILE A 80 12.81 -25.89 -32.73
C ILE A 80 13.86 -25.24 -31.80
N LEU A 81 14.83 -26.02 -31.31
CA LEU A 81 15.90 -25.53 -30.44
C LEU A 81 16.93 -24.65 -31.18
N ARG A 82 17.07 -24.77 -32.51
CA ARG A 82 17.99 -23.97 -33.34
C ARG A 82 17.41 -22.62 -33.75
N ILE A 83 16.10 -22.53 -33.94
CA ILE A 83 15.42 -21.28 -34.36
C ILE A 83 15.42 -20.23 -33.23
N GLY A 84 15.58 -20.65 -31.97
CA GLY A 84 15.98 -19.75 -30.87
C GLY A 84 14.94 -18.74 -30.39
N GLN A 85 13.82 -18.55 -31.09
CA GLN A 85 12.77 -17.58 -30.74
C GLN A 85 11.39 -18.25 -30.73
N LEU A 86 11.19 -19.22 -29.82
CA LEU A 86 9.89 -19.84 -29.63
C LEU A 86 8.95 -18.87 -28.91
N ASN A 87 8.20 -18.10 -29.71
CA ASN A 87 7.11 -17.19 -29.37
C ASN A 87 7.51 -16.05 -28.42
N SER A 88 7.67 -14.84 -28.97
CA SER A 88 7.28 -13.47 -28.54
C SER A 88 7.07 -13.09 -27.07
N VAL A 89 7.44 -13.93 -26.11
CA VAL A 89 7.47 -13.67 -24.67
C VAL A 89 8.91 -13.94 -24.27
N SER A 90 9.67 -12.87 -24.17
CA SER A 90 11.05 -12.89 -23.70
C SER A 90 11.19 -13.75 -22.45
N LEU A 91 12.28 -14.51 -22.35
CA LEU A 91 12.63 -15.26 -21.14
C LEU A 91 12.93 -14.38 -19.93
N SER A 92 12.98 -13.05 -20.10
CA SER A 92 12.87 -12.10 -19.00
C SER A 92 11.54 -12.28 -18.23
N SER A 93 10.55 -12.96 -18.79
CA SER A 93 9.26 -13.21 -18.15
C SER A 93 9.24 -14.22 -17.01
N TYR A 94 10.38 -14.87 -16.70
CA TYR A 94 10.53 -15.72 -15.51
C TYR A 94 11.23 -15.01 -14.34
N LEU A 95 11.48 -13.71 -14.44
CA LEU A 95 12.08 -12.89 -13.38
C LEU A 95 11.05 -12.49 -12.30
N GLY A 96 9.92 -13.19 -12.17
CA GLY A 96 8.75 -12.68 -11.44
C GLY A 96 7.63 -13.69 -11.15
N LEU A 97 6.51 -13.21 -10.59
CA LEU A 97 5.26 -13.95 -10.43
C LEU A 97 4.38 -13.77 -11.68
N CYS A 98 3.67 -14.82 -12.09
CA CYS A 98 2.81 -14.78 -13.29
C CYS A 98 1.60 -15.68 -13.11
N ALA A 99 0.42 -15.21 -13.50
CA ALA A 99 -0.76 -16.05 -13.65
C ALA A 99 -1.59 -15.64 -14.87
N PHE A 100 -2.34 -16.60 -15.39
CA PHE A 100 -3.19 -16.46 -16.56
C PHE A 100 -4.63 -16.88 -16.23
N TRP A 101 -5.61 -16.06 -16.61
CA TRP A 101 -7.03 -16.35 -16.54
C TRP A 101 -7.60 -16.48 -17.97
N PRO A 102 -7.71 -17.74 -18.49
CA PRO A 102 -8.11 -18.00 -19.87
C PRO A 102 -9.46 -17.42 -20.26
N ASP A 103 -10.49 -17.62 -19.44
CA ASP A 103 -11.88 -17.27 -19.79
C ASP A 103 -12.08 -15.76 -20.00
N ARG A 104 -11.29 -14.93 -19.30
CA ARG A 104 -11.31 -13.47 -19.43
C ARG A 104 -10.19 -12.94 -20.33
N LYS A 105 -9.35 -13.81 -20.90
CA LYS A 105 -8.12 -13.45 -21.63
C LYS A 105 -7.24 -12.46 -20.85
N ASN A 106 -7.24 -12.57 -19.52
CA ASN A 106 -6.51 -11.68 -18.63
C ASN A 106 -5.26 -12.38 -18.08
N PHE A 107 -4.19 -11.64 -17.90
CA PHE A 107 -2.97 -12.13 -17.26
C PHE A 107 -2.34 -11.03 -16.43
N PHE A 108 -1.52 -11.41 -15.46
CA PHE A 108 -0.60 -10.47 -14.83
C PHE A 108 0.79 -11.07 -14.77
N GLN A 109 1.77 -10.18 -14.81
CA GLN A 109 3.17 -10.49 -14.64
C GLN A 109 3.77 -9.44 -13.71
N VAL A 110 4.46 -9.90 -12.67
CA VAL A 110 5.06 -9.06 -11.63
C VAL A 110 6.54 -9.38 -11.61
N GLU A 111 7.38 -8.54 -12.22
CA GLU A 111 8.83 -8.71 -12.22
C GLU A 111 9.43 -8.39 -10.86
N PHE A 112 10.31 -9.23 -10.34
CA PHE A 112 11.05 -8.93 -9.12
C PHE A 112 12.04 -7.77 -9.35
N ASP A 113 12.09 -6.84 -8.41
CA ASP A 113 13.06 -5.74 -8.40
C ASP A 113 14.47 -6.26 -8.02
N GLU A 114 15.50 -5.42 -8.21
CA GLU A 114 16.90 -5.74 -7.91
C GLU A 114 17.10 -6.27 -6.48
N GLU A 115 16.42 -5.67 -5.51
CA GLU A 115 16.55 -6.04 -4.11
C GLU A 115 15.83 -7.37 -3.80
N GLU A 116 14.66 -7.62 -4.41
CA GLU A 116 13.97 -8.91 -4.39
C GLU A 116 14.82 -10.02 -5.03
N ARG A 117 15.52 -9.72 -6.13
CA ARG A 117 16.45 -10.66 -6.79
C ARG A 117 17.66 -10.97 -5.91
N LEU A 118 18.23 -9.97 -5.24
CA LEU A 118 19.34 -10.15 -4.30
C LEU A 118 18.93 -11.00 -3.09
N GLN A 119 17.74 -10.77 -2.55
CA GLN A 119 17.18 -11.63 -1.49
C GLN A 119 17.01 -13.06 -1.99
N ILE A 120 16.40 -13.26 -3.16
CA ILE A 120 16.25 -14.59 -3.77
C ILE A 120 17.62 -15.28 -3.97
N ALA A 121 18.64 -14.54 -4.40
CA ALA A 121 20.00 -15.07 -4.58
C ALA A 121 20.63 -15.51 -3.26
N GLN A 122 20.61 -14.65 -2.23
CA GLN A 122 21.10 -14.96 -0.88
C GLN A 122 20.38 -16.18 -0.26
N PHE A 123 19.09 -16.34 -0.54
CA PHE A 123 18.32 -17.48 -0.06
C PHE A 123 18.62 -18.78 -0.80
N ASN A 124 18.89 -18.75 -2.11
CA ASN A 124 19.30 -19.95 -2.86
C ASN A 124 20.64 -20.52 -2.39
N ASP A 125 21.51 -19.68 -1.81
CA ASP A 125 22.79 -20.10 -1.24
C ASP A 125 22.65 -20.64 0.20
N SER A 126 21.51 -20.39 0.86
CA SER A 126 21.17 -20.94 2.18
C SER A 126 20.37 -22.25 2.05
N THR A 127 20.50 -23.19 2.98
CA THR A 127 19.73 -24.45 3.00
C THR A 127 18.25 -24.29 3.39
N SER A 128 17.68 -23.08 3.27
CA SER A 128 16.30 -22.75 3.66
C SER A 128 15.34 -22.88 2.47
N ASP A 129 14.35 -23.76 2.56
CA ASP A 129 13.34 -24.00 1.52
C ASP A 129 12.31 -22.83 1.36
N GLU A 130 12.33 -21.81 2.22
CA GLU A 130 11.26 -20.79 2.33
C GLU A 130 10.92 -20.10 0.99
N MET A 131 11.91 -19.72 0.19
CA MET A 131 11.71 -19.01 -1.10
C MET A 131 11.98 -19.89 -2.33
N SER A 132 11.81 -21.20 -2.19
CA SER A 132 11.96 -22.16 -3.28
C SER A 132 11.05 -21.83 -4.48
N ILE A 133 11.40 -22.37 -5.65
CA ILE A 133 10.57 -22.27 -6.85
C ILE A 133 9.12 -22.71 -6.61
N ASN A 134 8.91 -23.72 -5.76
CA ASN A 134 7.59 -24.19 -5.36
C ASN A 134 6.80 -23.12 -4.59
N THR A 135 7.46 -22.38 -3.69
CA THR A 135 6.84 -21.25 -2.97
C THR A 135 6.44 -20.14 -3.94
N ARG A 136 7.33 -19.78 -4.89
CA ARG A 136 7.07 -18.70 -5.86
C ARG A 136 5.91 -19.01 -6.80
N GLU A 137 5.81 -20.25 -7.29
CA GLU A 137 4.67 -20.65 -8.13
C GLU A 137 3.35 -20.68 -7.36
N PHE A 138 3.39 -21.07 -6.08
CA PHE A 138 2.24 -20.97 -5.22
C PHE A 138 1.86 -19.50 -4.92
N MET A 139 2.84 -18.61 -4.76
CA MET A 139 2.59 -17.17 -4.64
C MET A 139 1.84 -16.61 -5.86
N SER A 140 2.12 -17.08 -7.08
CA SER A 140 1.33 -16.70 -8.26
C SER A 140 -0.16 -17.05 -8.13
N ALA A 141 -0.50 -18.22 -7.58
CA ALA A 141 -1.88 -18.62 -7.33
C ALA A 141 -2.54 -17.77 -6.23
N VAL A 142 -1.80 -17.44 -5.16
CA VAL A 142 -2.26 -16.51 -4.12
C VAL A 142 -2.51 -15.13 -4.71
N PHE A 143 -1.56 -14.60 -5.50
CA PHE A 143 -1.67 -13.31 -6.19
C PHE A 143 -2.88 -13.25 -7.13
N ALA A 144 -3.10 -14.31 -7.91
CA ALA A 144 -4.29 -14.44 -8.75
C ALA A 144 -5.58 -14.44 -7.95
N THR A 145 -5.60 -15.12 -6.80
CA THR A 145 -6.73 -15.08 -5.87
C THR A 145 -7.06 -13.67 -5.42
N VAL A 146 -6.05 -12.82 -5.24
CA VAL A 146 -6.27 -11.46 -4.81
C VAL A 146 -6.82 -10.58 -5.93
N VAL A 147 -6.13 -10.57 -7.06
CA VAL A 147 -6.41 -9.68 -8.19
C VAL A 147 -7.77 -10.02 -8.81
N TRP A 148 -8.09 -11.31 -8.92
CA TRP A 148 -9.28 -11.76 -9.65
C TRP A 148 -10.38 -12.34 -8.77
N GLY A 149 -10.11 -12.65 -7.51
CA GLY A 149 -11.10 -13.38 -6.70
C GLY A 149 -12.41 -12.65 -6.46
N SER A 150 -12.49 -11.32 -6.60
CA SER A 150 -13.76 -10.57 -6.50
C SER A 150 -14.66 -10.81 -7.71
N GLN A 151 -14.05 -11.22 -8.83
CA GLN A 151 -14.71 -11.52 -10.09
C GLN A 151 -15.09 -13.00 -10.21
N TRP A 152 -14.57 -13.86 -9.31
CA TRP A 152 -14.88 -15.30 -9.27
C TRP A 152 -16.16 -15.63 -8.49
N SER A 153 -16.61 -14.73 -7.60
CA SER A 153 -17.85 -14.91 -6.85
C SER A 153 -19.05 -14.51 -7.71
N THR A 154 -19.81 -15.49 -8.19
CA THR A 154 -21.17 -15.27 -8.70
C THR A 154 -22.10 -14.85 -7.57
N ARG A 155 -23.07 -13.95 -7.84
CA ARG A 155 -24.07 -13.37 -6.90
C ARG A 155 -24.98 -14.39 -6.15
N SER A 156 -24.71 -15.69 -6.26
CA SER A 156 -25.45 -16.75 -5.57
C SER A 156 -24.87 -16.96 -4.16
N SER A 157 -25.65 -16.65 -3.13
CA SER A 157 -25.29 -16.89 -1.72
C SER A 157 -25.36 -18.36 -1.29
N ARG A 158 -25.67 -19.29 -2.22
CA ARG A 158 -25.97 -20.69 -1.90
C ARG A 158 -24.91 -21.71 -2.33
N SER A 159 -23.88 -21.33 -3.09
CA SER A 159 -22.84 -22.26 -3.54
C SER A 159 -21.45 -21.66 -3.36
N SER A 160 -20.56 -22.37 -2.64
CA SER A 160 -19.14 -22.04 -2.60
C SER A 160 -18.55 -22.10 -4.01
N SER A 161 -17.95 -21.00 -4.48
CA SER A 161 -17.27 -20.99 -5.77
C SER A 161 -16.00 -21.83 -5.70
N HIS A 162 -15.93 -22.90 -6.50
CA HIS A 162 -14.73 -23.74 -6.61
C HIS A 162 -13.81 -23.19 -7.70
N VAL A 163 -12.61 -22.74 -7.32
CA VAL A 163 -11.61 -22.20 -8.23
C VAL A 163 -10.46 -23.19 -8.36
N ARG A 164 -10.14 -23.59 -9.60
CA ARG A 164 -9.08 -24.55 -9.92
C ARG A 164 -7.88 -23.81 -10.51
N PHE A 165 -6.72 -23.93 -9.86
CA PHE A 165 -5.44 -23.46 -10.39
C PHE A 165 -4.75 -24.57 -11.17
N TRP A 166 -4.22 -24.23 -12.34
CA TRP A 166 -3.40 -25.12 -13.16
C TRP A 166 -1.95 -24.65 -13.04
N ILE A 167 -1.13 -25.41 -12.30
CA ILE A 167 0.28 -25.12 -12.06
C ILE A 167 1.09 -26.25 -12.72
N ASP A 168 2.07 -25.91 -13.54
CA ASP A 168 2.86 -26.89 -14.31
C ASP A 168 3.98 -27.54 -13.49
N ASN A 169 4.31 -26.98 -12.32
CA ASN A 169 5.16 -27.61 -11.32
C ASN A 169 4.40 -28.61 -10.45
N THR A 170 4.65 -29.87 -10.75
CA THR A 170 4.05 -31.03 -10.08
C THR A 170 4.37 -31.09 -8.58
N SER A 171 5.54 -30.57 -8.16
CA SER A 171 5.92 -30.49 -6.74
C SER A 171 5.10 -29.42 -6.00
N ALA A 172 4.90 -28.25 -6.62
CA ALA A 172 4.04 -27.20 -6.07
C ALA A 172 2.58 -27.68 -5.94
N VAL A 173 2.04 -28.35 -6.97
CA VAL A 173 0.69 -28.94 -6.95
C VAL A 173 0.55 -30.00 -5.85
N ALA A 174 1.53 -30.89 -5.70
CA ALA A 174 1.52 -31.93 -4.68
C ALA A 174 1.52 -31.35 -3.25
N TRP A 175 2.27 -30.25 -3.03
CA TRP A 175 2.32 -29.56 -1.74
C TRP A 175 1.02 -28.82 -1.41
N THR A 176 0.34 -28.23 -2.40
CA THR A 176 -0.97 -27.60 -2.21
C THR A 176 -2.06 -28.62 -1.90
N ASN A 177 -2.10 -29.74 -2.64
CA ASN A 177 -3.15 -30.75 -2.48
C ASN A 177 -3.06 -31.53 -1.15
N ARG A 178 -1.85 -31.73 -0.61
CA ARG A 178 -1.65 -32.46 0.66
C ARG A 178 -2.02 -31.64 1.91
N ARG A 179 -2.28 -30.33 1.78
CA ARG A 179 -2.57 -29.38 2.88
C ARG A 179 -1.60 -29.43 4.07
N SER A 180 -0.44 -30.04 3.87
CA SER A 180 0.61 -30.23 4.86
C SER A 180 1.94 -30.11 4.12
N SER A 181 2.85 -29.29 4.64
CA SER A 181 4.17 -29.07 4.07
C SER A 181 5.19 -28.96 5.19
N ARG A 182 6.40 -29.50 4.97
CA ARG A 182 7.55 -29.28 5.85
C ARG A 182 8.12 -27.86 5.68
N ASN A 183 7.73 -27.17 4.62
CA ASN A 183 8.03 -25.76 4.40
C ASN A 183 7.08 -24.88 5.23
N PRO A 184 7.59 -24.08 6.18
CA PRO A 184 6.76 -23.28 7.09
C PRO A 184 5.82 -22.31 6.38
N LEU A 185 6.24 -21.71 5.26
CA LEU A 185 5.43 -20.73 4.52
C LEU A 185 4.25 -21.39 3.80
N LEU A 186 4.48 -22.52 3.12
CA LEU A 186 3.42 -23.25 2.41
C LEU A 186 2.41 -23.92 3.32
N TYR A 187 2.84 -24.44 4.48
CA TYR A 187 1.92 -24.95 5.50
C TYR A 187 0.96 -23.85 6.00
N LYS A 188 1.49 -22.63 6.20
CA LYS A 188 0.71 -21.47 6.65
C LYS A 188 -0.35 -21.07 5.62
N TYR A 189 0.00 -20.96 4.33
CA TYR A 189 -0.98 -20.59 3.30
C TYR A 189 -2.12 -21.62 3.12
N ASN A 190 -1.87 -22.90 3.37
CA ASN A 190 -2.87 -23.98 3.20
C ASN A 190 -3.91 -24.06 4.33
N THR A 191 -3.60 -23.58 5.55
CA THR A 191 -4.53 -23.62 6.70
C THR A 191 -5.49 -22.43 6.73
N THR A 192 -5.19 -21.34 6.01
CA THR A 192 -5.93 -20.07 6.11
C THR A 192 -7.23 -19.99 5.30
N SER A 193 -7.48 -20.87 4.33
CA SER A 193 -8.71 -20.82 3.52
C SER A 193 -10.00 -21.01 4.33
N THR A 194 -9.91 -21.73 5.45
CA THR A 194 -11.03 -22.06 6.36
C THR A 194 -11.29 -20.97 7.42
N LEU A 195 -10.35 -20.05 7.65
CA LEU A 195 -10.35 -19.08 8.76
C LEU A 195 -10.69 -17.63 8.33
N ARG A 196 -11.10 -17.42 7.06
CA ARG A 196 -11.38 -16.08 6.49
C ARG A 196 -12.57 -15.36 7.13
N GLN A 197 -13.63 -16.07 7.50
CA GLN A 197 -14.86 -15.47 8.04
C GLN A 197 -14.70 -14.92 9.48
N PRO A 198 -14.12 -15.65 10.44
CA PRO A 198 -13.90 -15.14 11.80
C PRO A 198 -13.01 -13.89 11.85
N LEU A 199 -11.96 -13.84 11.03
CA LEU A 199 -11.03 -12.71 10.94
C LEU A 199 -11.68 -11.44 10.39
N PHE A 200 -12.48 -11.55 9.33
CA PHE A 200 -13.24 -10.43 8.78
C PHE A 200 -14.21 -9.86 9.83
N GLN A 201 -14.88 -10.72 10.60
CA GLN A 201 -15.81 -10.27 11.63
C GLN A 201 -15.09 -9.61 12.82
N ALA A 202 -14.03 -10.22 13.36
CA ALA A 202 -13.26 -9.66 14.48
C ALA A 202 -12.60 -8.31 14.14
N SER A 203 -12.10 -8.17 12.91
CA SER A 203 -11.45 -6.95 12.45
C SER A 203 -12.43 -5.81 12.12
N LYS A 204 -13.61 -6.13 11.60
CA LYS A 204 -14.71 -5.17 11.42
C LYS A 204 -15.14 -4.56 12.76
N THR A 205 -15.26 -5.39 13.80
CA THR A 205 -15.57 -4.96 15.17
C THR A 205 -14.49 -4.04 15.74
N LEU A 206 -13.21 -4.37 15.55
CA LEU A 206 -12.08 -3.52 15.99
C LEU A 206 -12.16 -2.10 15.42
N TRP A 207 -12.45 -1.99 14.13
CA TRP A 207 -12.49 -0.69 13.46
C TRP A 207 -13.70 0.14 13.89
N GLN A 208 -14.86 -0.49 14.06
CA GLN A 208 -16.04 0.15 14.61
C GLN A 208 -15.79 0.68 16.03
N MET A 209 -15.06 -0.07 16.86
CA MET A 209 -14.68 0.34 18.21
C MET A 209 -13.66 1.50 18.21
N LEU A 210 -12.62 1.45 17.36
CA LEU A 210 -11.64 2.53 17.23
C LEU A 210 -12.28 3.83 16.74
N GLU A 211 -13.20 3.74 15.79
CA GLU A 211 -13.91 4.90 15.24
C GLU A 211 -14.98 5.47 16.19
N ALA A 212 -15.58 4.62 17.03
CA ALA A 212 -16.47 5.03 18.11
C ALA A 212 -15.74 5.70 19.29
N GLY A 213 -14.39 5.60 19.33
CA GLY A 213 -13.59 6.08 20.47
C GLY A 213 -13.81 5.21 21.70
N CYS A 214 -13.81 3.87 21.52
CA CYS A 214 -14.04 2.91 22.59
C CYS A 214 -13.09 3.16 23.76
N GLN A 215 -13.67 3.41 24.94
CA GLN A 215 -12.95 3.61 26.20
C GLN A 215 -12.71 2.27 26.93
N SER A 216 -13.25 1.15 26.43
CA SER A 216 -13.13 -0.18 27.03
C SER A 216 -11.79 -0.82 26.64
N THR A 217 -10.84 -0.79 27.57
CA THR A 217 -9.53 -1.44 27.43
C THR A 217 -9.62 -2.97 27.33
N ALA A 218 -10.67 -3.58 27.89
CA ALA A 218 -10.88 -5.03 27.92
C ALA A 218 -11.24 -5.62 26.54
N GLU A 219 -12.13 -4.98 25.79
CA GLU A 219 -12.50 -5.44 24.44
C GLU A 219 -11.39 -5.21 23.42
N LEU A 220 -10.71 -4.06 23.50
CA LEU A 220 -9.50 -3.78 22.71
C LEU A 220 -8.43 -4.84 22.94
N LYS A 221 -8.20 -5.22 24.20
CA LYS A 221 -7.25 -6.28 24.57
C LYS A 221 -7.65 -7.64 23.98
N LYS A 222 -8.93 -8.03 24.09
CA LYS A 222 -9.44 -9.30 23.55
C LYS A 222 -9.30 -9.40 22.03
N ILE A 223 -9.53 -8.31 21.29
CA ILE A 223 -9.38 -8.32 19.83
C ILE A 223 -7.90 -8.31 19.40
N LEU A 224 -7.06 -7.56 20.12
CA LEU A 224 -5.61 -7.60 19.91
C LEU A 224 -5.03 -8.97 20.24
N GLU A 225 -5.58 -9.69 21.22
CA GLU A 225 -5.25 -11.09 21.53
C GLU A 225 -5.63 -12.06 20.40
N ILE A 226 -6.80 -11.87 19.77
CA ILE A 226 -7.22 -12.66 18.60
C ILE A 226 -6.28 -12.40 17.40
N LEU A 227 -6.06 -11.13 17.02
CA LEU A 227 -5.12 -10.78 15.96
C LEU A 227 -3.70 -11.29 16.27
N SER A 228 -3.31 -11.22 17.54
CA SER A 228 -2.07 -11.78 18.07
C SER A 228 -1.95 -13.28 17.83
N ALA A 229 -3.00 -14.06 18.11
CA ALA A 229 -2.98 -15.51 17.88
C ALA A 229 -2.74 -15.84 16.39
N PHE A 230 -3.31 -15.06 15.47
CA PHE A 230 -3.08 -15.21 14.03
C PHE A 230 -1.67 -14.81 13.58
N LEU A 231 -1.10 -13.77 14.18
CA LEU A 231 0.28 -13.34 13.91
C LEU A 231 1.30 -14.37 14.43
N ARG A 232 1.03 -14.98 15.59
CA ARG A 232 1.83 -16.09 16.17
C ARG A 232 1.80 -17.33 15.29
N ALA A 233 0.67 -17.62 14.63
CA ALA A 233 0.55 -18.72 13.67
C ALA A 233 1.29 -18.46 12.33
N GLY A 234 1.91 -17.28 12.16
CA GLY A 234 2.60 -16.90 10.92
C GLY A 234 1.67 -16.45 9.79
N ALA A 235 0.43 -16.09 10.08
CA ALA A 235 -0.59 -15.66 9.12
C ALA A 235 -0.53 -14.15 8.79
N LEU A 236 0.66 -13.53 8.82
CA LEU A 236 0.83 -12.10 8.50
C LEU A 236 0.45 -11.82 7.04
N ALA A 237 0.82 -12.73 6.12
CA ALA A 237 0.40 -12.67 4.72
C ALA A 237 -1.13 -12.63 4.58
N ASP A 238 -1.86 -13.43 5.37
CA ASP A 238 -3.32 -13.46 5.34
C ASP A 238 -3.95 -12.20 5.93
N THR A 239 -3.31 -11.63 6.95
CA THR A 239 -3.71 -10.35 7.53
C THR A 239 -3.51 -9.22 6.52
N LEU A 240 -2.38 -9.19 5.81
CA LEU A 240 -2.08 -8.25 4.72
C LEU A 240 -3.12 -8.36 3.59
N MET A 241 -3.47 -9.59 3.23
CA MET A 241 -4.45 -9.94 2.21
C MET A 241 -5.87 -9.47 2.55
N LEU A 242 -6.31 -9.70 3.78
CA LEU A 242 -7.61 -9.24 4.28
C LEU A 242 -7.65 -7.71 4.36
N LEU A 243 -6.55 -7.10 4.82
CA LEU A 243 -6.41 -5.65 4.87
C LEU A 243 -6.49 -5.02 3.48
N TRP A 244 -5.81 -5.60 2.48
CA TRP A 244 -5.79 -5.06 1.13
C TRP A 244 -7.12 -5.24 0.40
N ARG A 245 -7.85 -6.34 0.63
CA ARG A 245 -9.08 -6.62 -0.13
C ARG A 245 -10.36 -6.12 0.54
N PHE A 246 -10.46 -6.26 1.85
CA PHE A 246 -11.70 -5.97 2.60
C PHE A 246 -11.56 -4.77 3.54
N GLY A 247 -10.38 -4.17 3.61
CA GLY A 247 -10.20 -2.87 4.27
C GLY A 247 -10.23 -2.87 5.77
N MET A 248 -10.87 -3.84 6.43
CA MET A 248 -11.26 -3.73 7.84
C MET A 248 -11.76 -2.30 8.13
N ASN A 249 -12.72 -1.81 7.36
CA ASN A 249 -13.29 -0.47 7.50
C ASN A 249 -14.81 -0.57 7.31
N LYS A 250 -15.54 0.49 7.66
CA LYS A 250 -17.02 0.51 7.56
C LYS A 250 -17.55 0.20 6.16
N SER A 251 -16.78 0.56 5.13
CA SER A 251 -17.15 0.33 3.73
C SER A 251 -16.86 -1.10 3.23
N GLY A 252 -16.08 -1.91 3.97
CA GLY A 252 -15.66 -3.24 3.52
C GLY A 252 -14.76 -3.22 2.28
N THR A 253 -14.15 -2.07 1.98
CA THR A 253 -13.35 -1.83 0.77
C THR A 253 -11.87 -1.88 1.08
N GLY A 254 -11.08 -2.52 0.22
CA GLY A 254 -9.63 -2.63 0.34
C GLY A 254 -8.86 -1.39 0.82
N ASN A 255 -7.86 -1.57 1.68
CA ASN A 255 -6.98 -0.49 2.13
C ASN A 255 -5.86 -0.21 1.12
N THR A 256 -5.40 1.04 1.06
CA THR A 256 -4.15 1.36 0.36
C THR A 256 -2.92 0.79 1.06
N TYR A 257 -1.84 0.51 0.33
CA TYR A 257 -0.55 0.06 0.86
C TYR A 257 -0.12 0.81 2.14
N SER A 258 -0.12 2.14 2.11
CA SER A 258 0.24 2.97 3.27
C SER A 258 -0.64 2.72 4.52
N THR A 259 -1.93 2.50 4.31
CA THR A 259 -2.88 2.19 5.38
C THR A 259 -2.64 0.80 5.97
N ILE A 260 -2.28 -0.17 5.13
CA ILE A 260 -1.92 -1.53 5.55
C ILE A 260 -0.66 -1.49 6.42
N CYS A 261 0.39 -0.80 5.97
CA CYS A 261 1.62 -0.61 6.75
C CYS A 261 1.32 0.03 8.12
N SER A 262 0.49 1.08 8.16
CA SER A 262 0.11 1.74 9.41
C SER A 262 -0.60 0.80 10.39
N LYS A 263 -1.53 -0.02 9.89
CA LYS A 263 -2.25 -1.03 10.71
C LYS A 263 -1.29 -2.10 11.24
N LEU A 264 -0.34 -2.56 10.41
CA LEU A 264 0.70 -3.48 10.84
C LEU A 264 1.62 -2.88 11.90
N CYS A 265 2.00 -1.61 11.78
CA CYS A 265 2.82 -0.92 12.78
C CYS A 265 2.11 -0.88 14.14
N ALA A 266 0.80 -0.59 14.17
CA ALA A 266 0.02 -0.56 15.41
C ALA A 266 -0.01 -1.94 16.09
N VAL A 267 -0.19 -2.98 15.31
CA VAL A 267 -0.16 -4.38 15.76
C VAL A 267 1.23 -4.72 16.32
N ARG A 268 2.30 -4.49 15.56
CA ARG A 268 3.68 -4.75 16.00
C ARG A 268 4.03 -3.99 17.29
N TRP A 269 3.60 -2.74 17.38
CA TRP A 269 3.78 -1.92 18.58
C TRP A 269 3.11 -2.53 19.80
N PHE A 270 1.83 -2.94 19.68
CA PHE A 270 1.13 -3.58 20.78
C PHE A 270 1.88 -4.81 21.27
N HIS A 271 2.27 -5.70 20.37
CA HIS A 271 2.97 -6.94 20.72
C HIS A 271 4.31 -6.70 21.40
N ARG A 272 5.10 -5.76 20.86
CA ARG A 272 6.38 -5.40 21.45
C ARG A 272 6.20 -4.87 22.87
N HIS A 273 5.12 -4.15 23.12
CA HIS A 273 4.88 -3.48 24.40
C HIS A 273 4.14 -4.34 25.43
N THR A 274 3.24 -5.24 25.01
CA THR A 274 2.39 -6.04 25.92
C THR A 274 2.79 -7.50 26.00
N ALA A 275 3.35 -8.07 24.93
CA ALA A 275 3.67 -9.49 24.82
C ALA A 275 5.17 -9.78 24.77
N GLY A 276 6.02 -8.75 24.78
CA GLY A 276 7.47 -8.88 24.85
C GLY A 276 8.14 -9.43 23.57
N TYR A 277 7.44 -9.46 22.43
CA TYR A 277 8.02 -9.88 21.15
C TYR A 277 7.50 -9.02 19.99
N ASP A 278 8.26 -8.98 18.89
CA ASP A 278 7.84 -8.31 17.65
C ASP A 278 7.52 -9.36 16.58
N PRO A 279 6.27 -9.44 16.07
CA PRO A 279 5.95 -10.35 14.98
C PRO A 279 6.74 -9.93 13.73
N SER A 280 7.75 -10.72 13.38
CA SER A 280 8.72 -10.38 12.32
C SER A 280 8.08 -10.39 10.93
N VAL A 281 8.48 -9.42 10.11
CA VAL A 281 8.19 -9.38 8.67
C VAL A 281 9.35 -10.11 7.99
N ASN A 282 9.12 -11.32 7.47
CA ASN A 282 10.12 -12.05 6.70
C ASN A 282 10.11 -11.61 5.21
N ALA A 283 11.04 -12.13 4.41
CA ALA A 283 11.19 -11.78 3.00
C ALA A 283 9.90 -12.02 2.18
N GLY A 284 9.16 -13.10 2.47
CA GLY A 284 7.88 -13.37 1.81
C GLY A 284 6.82 -12.29 2.08
N HIS A 285 6.79 -11.73 3.29
CA HIS A 285 5.91 -10.61 3.63
C HIS A 285 6.34 -9.29 2.96
N ALA A 286 7.64 -9.06 2.81
CA ALA A 286 8.17 -7.88 2.11
C ALA A 286 7.79 -7.88 0.63
N ILE A 287 7.93 -9.02 -0.05
CA ILE A 287 7.53 -9.21 -1.45
C ILE A 287 6.02 -9.03 -1.63
N LEU A 288 5.21 -9.58 -0.71
CA LEU A 288 3.75 -9.39 -0.75
C LEU A 288 3.36 -7.92 -0.59
N LEU A 289 4.00 -7.20 0.34
CA LEU A 289 3.80 -5.77 0.55
C LEU A 289 4.19 -4.95 -0.69
N ARG A 290 5.32 -5.27 -1.33
CA ARG A 290 5.74 -4.63 -2.60
C ARG A 290 4.76 -4.90 -3.73
N GLY A 291 4.27 -6.14 -3.85
CA GLY A 291 3.23 -6.49 -4.80
C GLY A 291 1.93 -5.70 -4.56
N ILE A 292 1.46 -5.60 -3.32
CA ILE A 292 0.29 -4.78 -2.95
C ILE A 292 0.52 -3.32 -3.33
N SER A 293 1.72 -2.78 -3.12
CA SER A 293 2.07 -1.40 -3.53
C SER A 293 1.88 -1.19 -5.04
N ARG A 294 2.30 -2.15 -5.88
CA ARG A 294 2.19 -2.06 -7.35
C ARG A 294 0.75 -2.12 -7.87
N PHE A 295 -0.14 -2.82 -7.17
CA PHE A 295 -1.55 -2.95 -7.53
C PHE A 295 -2.48 -1.96 -6.80
N THR A 296 -1.94 -1.17 -5.87
CA THR A 296 -2.69 -0.08 -5.24
C THR A 296 -2.63 1.13 -6.17
N ASP A 297 -3.78 1.74 -6.46
CA ASP A 297 -3.80 3.00 -7.22
C ASP A 297 -2.85 4.02 -6.58
N PRO A 298 -2.07 4.78 -7.38
CA PRO A 298 -1.22 5.83 -6.86
C PRO A 298 -2.05 6.75 -5.96
N ILE A 299 -1.56 6.99 -4.75
CA ILE A 299 -2.23 7.91 -3.82
C ILE A 299 -2.30 9.26 -4.54
N SER A 300 -3.52 9.71 -4.86
CA SER A 300 -3.73 11.06 -5.38
C SER A 300 -3.29 12.05 -4.30
N LYS A 301 -2.07 12.56 -4.45
CA LYS A 301 -1.50 13.54 -3.54
C LYS A 301 -2.35 14.80 -3.59
N ARG A 302 -2.58 15.39 -2.43
CA ARG A 302 -3.33 16.64 -2.34
C ARG A 302 -2.47 17.75 -2.93
N GLN A 303 -3.07 18.57 -3.77
CA GLN A 303 -2.39 19.75 -4.33
C GLN A 303 -2.30 20.84 -3.26
N PRO A 304 -1.23 21.67 -3.27
CA PRO A 304 -1.09 22.80 -2.36
C PRO A 304 -2.17 23.85 -2.65
N ILE A 305 -2.62 24.52 -1.59
CA ILE A 305 -3.28 25.81 -1.75
C ILE A 305 -2.19 26.86 -1.93
N THR A 306 -2.17 27.53 -3.09
CA THR A 306 -1.21 28.60 -3.39
C THR A 306 -1.70 29.95 -2.84
N PRO A 307 -0.80 30.94 -2.64
CA PRO A 307 -1.20 32.31 -2.33
C PRO A 307 -2.21 32.88 -3.33
N ALA A 308 -2.07 32.57 -4.62
CA ALA A 308 -3.04 32.96 -5.65
C ALA A 308 -4.43 32.39 -5.38
N LEU A 309 -4.54 31.10 -5.02
CA LEU A 309 -5.81 30.48 -4.68
C LEU A 309 -6.40 31.06 -3.38
N LEU A 310 -5.57 31.41 -2.38
CA LEU A 310 -6.03 32.10 -1.16
C LEU A 310 -6.64 33.47 -1.49
N ARG A 311 -6.03 34.24 -2.39
CA ARG A 311 -6.59 35.53 -2.85
C ARG A 311 -7.92 35.36 -3.60
N ILE A 312 -8.12 34.25 -4.30
CA ILE A 312 -9.42 33.92 -4.87
C ILE A 312 -10.42 33.60 -3.75
N VAL A 313 -10.04 32.77 -2.78
CA VAL A 313 -10.93 32.35 -1.68
C VAL A 313 -11.46 33.54 -0.90
N VAL A 314 -10.60 34.49 -0.49
CA VAL A 314 -11.01 35.62 0.36
C VAL A 314 -12.05 36.53 -0.30
N ARG A 315 -12.02 36.69 -1.63
CA ARG A 315 -12.99 37.51 -2.38
C ARG A 315 -14.43 37.02 -2.22
N PHE A 316 -14.62 35.77 -1.81
CA PHE A 316 -15.92 35.15 -1.61
C PHE A 316 -16.25 34.87 -0.15
N VAL A 317 -15.33 35.15 0.78
CA VAL A 317 -15.61 35.09 2.20
C VAL A 317 -16.18 36.43 2.63
N ASP A 318 -17.42 36.45 3.10
CA ASP A 318 -18.01 37.68 3.61
C ASP A 318 -17.43 38.04 4.98
N LEU A 319 -16.40 38.90 4.96
CA LEU A 319 -15.72 39.40 6.15
C LEU A 319 -16.59 40.39 6.97
N ARG A 320 -17.81 40.72 6.56
CA ARG A 320 -18.77 41.46 7.40
C ARG A 320 -19.36 40.53 8.46
N HIS A 321 -19.59 39.27 8.11
CA HIS A 321 -20.14 38.26 9.01
C HIS A 321 -19.08 37.69 9.96
N ALA A 322 -19.47 37.44 11.22
CA ALA A 322 -18.58 36.89 12.25
C ALA A 322 -17.94 35.56 11.82
N TRP A 323 -18.73 34.68 11.21
CA TRP A 323 -18.28 33.39 10.68
C TRP A 323 -17.19 33.54 9.61
N GLY A 324 -17.37 34.48 8.66
CA GLY A 324 -16.41 34.71 7.58
C GLY A 324 -15.06 35.21 8.11
N LYS A 325 -15.08 36.09 9.12
CA LYS A 325 -13.86 36.57 9.81
C LYS A 325 -13.09 35.42 10.46
N MET A 326 -13.79 34.55 11.20
CA MET A 326 -13.19 33.37 11.85
C MET A 326 -12.62 32.39 10.82
N LEU A 327 -13.40 32.08 9.79
CA LEU A 327 -12.99 31.15 8.73
C LEU A 327 -11.73 31.63 8.01
N TRP A 328 -11.71 32.90 7.59
CA TRP A 328 -10.57 33.46 6.87
C TRP A 328 -9.33 33.54 7.75
N GLY A 329 -9.50 34.04 8.97
CA GLY A 329 -8.39 34.16 9.92
C GLY A 329 -7.77 32.80 10.25
N GLU A 330 -8.57 31.76 10.49
CA GLU A 330 -8.01 30.44 10.80
C GLU A 330 -7.41 29.75 9.58
N LEU A 331 -8.01 29.91 8.39
CA LEU A 331 -7.44 29.35 7.17
C LEU A 331 -6.02 29.87 6.93
N LEU A 332 -5.81 31.17 7.15
CA LEU A 332 -4.48 31.79 7.07
C LEU A 332 -3.57 31.36 8.23
N LEU A 333 -4.04 31.32 9.48
CA LEU A 333 -3.21 30.82 10.57
C LEU A 333 -2.76 29.37 10.33
N ALA A 334 -3.65 28.51 9.83
CA ALA A 334 -3.32 27.14 9.47
C ALA A 334 -2.29 27.05 8.33
N PHE A 335 -2.34 27.98 7.38
CA PHE A 335 -1.36 28.09 6.30
C PHE A 335 0.02 28.52 6.84
N PHE A 336 0.10 29.61 7.60
CA PHE A 336 1.38 30.13 8.11
C PHE A 336 2.02 29.21 9.16
N PHE A 337 1.24 28.73 10.13
CA PHE A 337 1.75 27.90 11.23
C PHE A 337 1.80 26.39 10.90
N LEU A 338 1.51 26.01 9.64
CA LEU A 338 1.52 24.62 9.17
C LEU A 338 0.63 23.70 10.03
N LEU A 339 -0.55 24.18 10.42
CA LEU A 339 -1.43 23.46 11.35
C LEU A 339 -2.07 22.24 10.69
N HIS A 340 -2.11 21.14 11.42
CA HIS A 340 -2.88 19.97 11.03
C HIS A 340 -4.38 20.24 11.25
N ARG A 341 -5.26 19.68 10.41
CA ARG A 341 -6.72 19.90 10.49
C ARG A 341 -7.32 19.70 11.89
N SER A 342 -6.79 18.74 12.65
CA SER A 342 -7.28 18.39 14.00
C SER A 342 -6.89 19.40 15.07
N GLU A 343 -5.99 20.32 14.75
CA GLU A 343 -5.50 21.35 15.66
C GLU A 343 -6.34 22.62 15.62
N TYR A 344 -7.17 22.82 14.60
CA TYR A 344 -7.98 24.04 14.47
C TYR A 344 -9.44 23.81 14.05
N LEU A 345 -9.81 22.63 13.54
CA LEU A 345 -11.16 22.34 13.06
C LEU A 345 -11.89 21.30 13.90
N PHE A 346 -13.22 21.44 13.93
CA PHE A 346 -14.11 20.43 14.46
C PHE A 346 -14.27 19.25 13.48
N THR A 347 -14.45 18.06 14.03
CA THR A 347 -14.82 16.83 13.30
C THR A 347 -16.26 16.47 13.69
N GLY A 348 -17.22 16.98 12.91
CA GLY A 348 -18.63 16.96 13.29
C GLY A 348 -18.85 17.77 14.57
N LYS A 349 -19.44 17.14 15.60
CA LYS A 349 -19.67 17.76 16.92
C LYS A 349 -18.52 17.55 17.91
N LYS A 350 -17.39 16.97 17.48
CA LYS A 350 -16.24 16.67 18.34
C LYS A 350 -15.04 17.52 17.94
N HIS A 351 -14.17 17.80 18.91
CA HIS A 351 -12.85 18.40 18.67
C HIS A 351 -11.81 17.66 19.51
N HIS A 352 -10.54 17.77 19.15
CA HIS A 352 -9.46 17.17 19.91
C HIS A 352 -9.11 18.00 21.14
N ARG A 353 -8.64 17.35 22.21
CA ARG A 353 -8.24 18.03 23.47
C ARG A 353 -7.19 19.14 23.24
N TYR A 354 -6.37 18.96 22.22
CA TYR A 354 -5.26 19.82 21.81
C TYR A 354 -5.62 20.87 20.74
N ILE A 355 -6.91 21.07 20.45
CA ILE A 355 -7.35 22.12 19.53
C ILE A 355 -6.89 23.51 20.01
N LEU A 356 -6.57 24.39 19.07
CA LEU A 356 -6.19 25.77 19.33
C LEU A 356 -7.36 26.49 20.01
N ARG A 357 -7.11 26.97 21.23
CA ARG A 357 -8.10 27.74 22.00
C ARG A 357 -7.88 29.22 21.79
N LEU A 358 -8.92 30.01 22.03
CA LEU A 358 -8.84 31.46 21.87
C LEU A 358 -7.79 32.09 22.80
N GLY A 359 -7.61 31.56 24.01
CA GLY A 359 -6.61 31.98 24.99
C GLY A 359 -5.18 31.58 24.63
N ASP A 360 -5.00 30.72 23.62
CA ASP A 360 -3.70 30.32 23.10
C ASP A 360 -3.20 31.23 21.97
N LEU A 361 -3.95 32.29 21.63
CA LEU A 361 -3.61 33.29 20.61
C LEU A 361 -3.14 34.60 21.24
N TYR A 362 -1.88 34.97 20.96
CA TYR A 362 -1.17 36.10 21.54
C TYR A 362 -0.78 37.12 20.47
N PHE A 363 -0.65 38.38 20.89
CA PHE A 363 -0.22 39.48 20.05
C PHE A 363 0.91 40.22 20.74
N GLN A 364 1.99 40.47 20.00
CA GLN A 364 3.18 41.14 20.50
C GLN A 364 3.62 42.27 19.57
N ASP A 365 4.25 43.29 20.13
CA ASP A 365 5.00 44.28 19.35
C ASP A 365 6.40 43.75 19.00
N LYS A 366 7.20 44.54 18.27
CA LYS A 366 8.61 44.20 17.96
C LYS A 366 9.50 43.96 19.19
N ALA A 367 9.12 44.50 20.35
CA ALA A 367 9.84 44.31 21.60
C ALA A 367 9.36 43.09 22.41
N GLY A 368 8.42 42.30 21.88
CA GLY A 368 7.87 41.11 22.52
C GLY A 368 6.83 41.40 23.60
N ARG A 369 6.40 42.66 23.77
CA ARG A 369 5.40 43.06 24.77
C ARG A 369 4.01 42.72 24.29
N ALA A 370 3.15 42.26 25.20
CA ALA A 370 1.76 41.95 24.87
C ALA A 370 0.99 43.22 24.48
N VAL A 371 0.36 43.21 23.31
CA VAL A 371 -0.37 44.37 22.77
C VAL A 371 -1.73 43.95 22.21
N ARG A 372 -2.56 44.93 21.85
CA ARG A 372 -3.82 44.66 21.16
C ARG A 372 -3.56 44.24 19.71
N PRO A 373 -4.48 43.52 19.05
CA PRO A 373 -4.30 43.07 17.67
C PRO A 373 -3.97 44.17 16.66
N ARG A 374 -4.50 45.38 16.86
CA ARG A 374 -4.28 46.53 15.98
C ARG A 374 -2.85 47.08 16.06
N ASP A 375 -2.23 46.93 17.23
CA ASP A 375 -0.91 47.48 17.58
C ASP A 375 0.20 46.40 17.43
N ALA A 376 -0.16 45.21 16.94
CA ALA A 376 0.72 44.04 16.93
C ALA A 376 1.60 43.96 15.68
N ASP A 377 2.87 43.59 15.88
CA ASP A 377 3.83 43.26 14.83
C ASP A 377 4.03 41.75 14.70
N VAL A 378 3.75 41.00 15.76
CA VAL A 378 3.97 39.56 15.87
C VAL A 378 2.72 38.90 16.43
N VAL A 379 2.35 37.76 15.84
CA VAL A 379 1.31 36.88 16.38
C VAL A 379 1.96 35.61 16.92
N GLY A 380 1.52 35.20 18.12
CA GLY A 380 1.94 33.96 18.75
C GLY A 380 0.79 32.97 18.88
N ILE A 381 1.07 31.67 18.73
CA ILE A 381 0.15 30.60 19.14
C ILE A 381 0.83 29.63 20.12
N ARG A 382 0.04 29.04 21.02
CA ARG A 382 0.44 27.90 21.85
C ARG A 382 -0.33 26.65 21.45
N LEU A 383 0.40 25.59 21.10
CA LEU A 383 -0.21 24.31 20.71
C LEU A 383 -0.11 23.29 21.85
N CYS A 384 -1.25 22.95 22.44
CA CYS A 384 -1.35 22.09 23.61
C CYS A 384 -1.51 20.61 23.22
N GLY A 385 -0.54 19.98 22.54
CA GLY A 385 -0.70 18.56 22.16
C GLY A 385 0.44 17.87 21.43
N ALA A 386 1.60 18.50 21.25
CA ALA A 386 2.76 17.77 20.75
C ALA A 386 3.28 16.86 21.86
N LYS A 387 3.45 15.56 21.55
CA LYS A 387 4.00 14.57 22.49
C LYS A 387 5.36 14.96 23.11
N ASN A 388 6.04 15.98 22.56
CA ASN A 388 7.41 16.32 22.95
C ASN A 388 7.67 17.82 23.27
N ASN A 389 6.71 18.76 23.21
CA ASN A 389 6.93 20.12 23.73
C ASN A 389 5.67 21.01 23.70
N GLN A 390 5.41 21.75 24.78
CA GLN A 390 4.48 22.89 24.77
C GLN A 390 5.18 24.12 24.17
N GLU A 391 5.31 24.14 22.85
CA GLU A 391 6.07 25.19 22.16
C GLU A 391 5.16 26.37 21.76
N ARG A 392 5.56 27.59 22.15
CA ARG A 392 4.98 28.83 21.61
C ARG A 392 5.65 29.15 20.29
N ARG A 393 4.85 29.56 19.31
CA ARG A 393 5.32 29.81 17.95
C ARG A 393 4.88 31.17 17.51
N TYR A 394 5.71 31.83 16.73
CA TYR A 394 5.51 33.23 16.37
C TYR A 394 5.67 33.43 14.87
N HIS A 395 4.85 34.33 14.32
CA HIS A 395 5.04 34.86 12.97
C HIS A 395 4.96 36.38 13.01
N ASN A 396 5.89 37.01 12.30
CA ASN A 396 5.87 38.45 12.06
C ASN A 396 4.76 38.81 11.05
N ARG A 397 4.33 40.06 11.09
CA ARG A 397 3.51 40.68 10.06
C ARG A 397 4.21 40.51 8.70
N SER A 398 3.49 39.99 7.71
CA SER A 398 4.06 39.65 6.38
C SER A 398 4.29 40.87 5.47
N GLY A 399 3.65 42.01 5.77
CA GLY A 399 3.58 43.16 4.88
C GLY A 399 2.51 43.04 3.78
N ASP A 400 1.96 41.85 3.54
CA ASP A 400 0.85 41.65 2.62
C ASP A 400 -0.48 42.13 3.22
N GLU A 401 -1.27 42.84 2.42
CA GLU A 401 -2.56 43.38 2.87
C GLU A 401 -3.59 42.28 3.18
N MET A 402 -3.59 41.19 2.41
CA MET A 402 -4.58 40.11 2.51
C MET A 402 -4.03 38.88 3.23
N LEU A 403 -2.77 38.52 2.97
CA LEU A 403 -2.13 37.29 3.43
C LEU A 403 -1.17 37.59 4.58
N CYS A 404 -1.71 38.00 5.72
CA CYS A 404 -0.92 38.34 6.91
C CYS A 404 -1.36 37.54 8.14
N PRO A 405 -0.45 36.82 8.82
CA PRO A 405 -0.81 36.01 9.98
C PRO A 405 -1.28 36.86 11.17
N VAL A 406 -0.72 38.08 11.33
CA VAL A 406 -1.14 39.02 12.38
C VAL A 406 -2.55 39.53 12.12
N THR A 407 -2.84 39.93 10.88
CA THR A 407 -4.19 40.36 10.47
C THR A 407 -5.18 39.20 10.57
N ALA A 408 -4.76 37.98 10.23
CA ALA A 408 -5.57 36.76 10.33
C ALA A 408 -6.02 36.48 11.78
N ALA A 409 -5.09 36.55 12.73
CA ALA A 409 -5.41 36.45 14.15
C ALA A 409 -6.34 37.58 14.62
N GLY A 410 -6.15 38.79 14.09
CA GLY A 410 -7.07 39.92 14.31
C GLY A 410 -8.49 39.63 13.82
N TRP A 411 -8.66 38.97 12.68
CA TRP A 411 -9.97 38.55 12.17
C TRP A 411 -10.64 37.53 13.07
N ILE A 412 -9.91 36.53 13.58
CA ILE A 412 -10.44 35.58 14.57
C ILE A 412 -10.94 36.33 15.80
N ARG A 413 -10.11 37.21 16.37
CA ARG A 413 -10.51 38.04 17.52
C ARG A 413 -11.77 38.85 17.23
N LYS A 414 -11.91 39.46 16.06
CA LYS A 414 -13.13 40.20 15.70
C LYS A 414 -14.35 39.29 15.51
N GLY A 415 -14.17 38.11 14.94
CA GLY A 415 -15.27 37.18 14.66
C GLY A 415 -15.82 36.54 15.94
N VAL A 416 -14.97 36.13 16.88
CA VAL A 416 -15.40 35.49 18.13
C VAL A 416 -16.25 36.39 19.03
N HIS A 417 -16.15 37.72 18.92
CA HIS A 417 -17.04 38.64 19.64
C HIS A 417 -18.50 38.44 19.22
N GLY A 418 -18.77 38.06 17.97
CA GLY A 418 -20.14 37.77 17.50
C GLY A 418 -20.73 36.46 18.04
N TYR A 419 -19.91 35.59 18.64
CA TYR A 419 -20.32 34.30 19.20
C TYR A 419 -20.05 34.17 20.70
N SER A 420 -19.57 35.25 21.35
CA SER A 420 -19.21 35.28 22.77
C SER A 420 -18.29 34.12 23.19
N THR A 421 -17.37 33.71 22.31
CA THR A 421 -16.44 32.61 22.57
C THR A 421 -15.49 32.95 23.71
N ARG A 422 -15.39 32.08 24.71
CA ARG A 422 -14.50 32.25 25.87
C ARG A 422 -13.05 31.89 25.54
N THR A 423 -12.12 32.38 26.33
CA THR A 423 -10.68 32.12 26.16
C THR A 423 -10.32 30.63 26.27
N ASP A 424 -11.04 29.89 27.09
CA ASP A 424 -10.85 28.45 27.25
C ASP A 424 -11.50 27.63 26.13
N GLN A 425 -12.32 28.22 25.26
CA GLN A 425 -13.00 27.51 24.18
C GLN A 425 -12.14 27.44 22.91
N PRO A 426 -12.40 26.45 22.02
CA PRO A 426 -11.79 26.40 20.70
C PRO A 426 -12.00 27.71 19.94
N ALA A 427 -10.96 28.21 19.25
CA ALA A 427 -10.98 29.50 18.59
C ALA A 427 -12.10 29.64 17.55
N LEU A 428 -12.52 28.53 16.94
CA LEU A 428 -13.59 28.47 15.94
C LEU A 428 -14.95 28.01 16.47
N SER A 429 -15.21 28.17 17.77
CA SER A 429 -16.52 27.83 18.35
C SER A 429 -17.58 28.85 17.94
N THR A 430 -18.69 28.36 17.40
CA THR A 430 -19.86 29.19 17.03
C THR A 430 -21.01 29.03 18.03
N SER A 431 -21.04 27.93 18.78
CA SER A 431 -21.94 27.70 19.89
C SER A 431 -21.37 26.62 20.81
N PRO A 432 -21.93 26.36 22.00
CA PRO A 432 -21.45 25.29 22.87
C PRO A 432 -21.40 23.94 22.13
N GLY A 433 -20.22 23.35 22.04
CA GLY A 433 -19.99 22.06 21.36
C GLY A 433 -20.00 22.10 19.83
N HIS A 434 -20.17 23.26 19.20
CA HIS A 434 -20.15 23.41 17.74
C HIS A 434 -19.15 24.48 17.31
N GLY A 435 -18.63 24.30 16.11
CA GLY A 435 -17.72 25.24 15.49
C GLY A 435 -17.47 24.87 14.05
N ILE A 436 -16.61 25.64 13.39
CA ILE A 436 -16.29 25.43 11.98
C ILE A 436 -15.61 24.07 11.82
N THR A 437 -16.17 23.26 10.93
CA THR A 437 -15.80 21.86 10.73
C THR A 437 -14.83 21.68 9.56
N ALA A 438 -14.09 20.57 9.60
CA ALA A 438 -13.24 20.16 8.49
C ALA A 438 -14.02 19.93 7.18
N ASN A 439 -15.29 19.53 7.27
CA ASN A 439 -16.12 19.29 6.09
C ASN A 439 -16.53 20.59 5.42
N GLU A 440 -16.89 21.63 6.19
CA GLU A 440 -17.24 22.96 5.66
C GLU A 440 -16.04 23.58 4.93
N ILE A 441 -14.87 23.61 5.56
CA ILE A 441 -13.65 24.11 4.92
C ILE A 441 -13.32 23.31 3.66
N SER A 442 -13.38 21.98 3.71
CA SER A 442 -13.14 21.12 2.56
C SER A 442 -14.11 21.40 1.41
N ALA A 443 -15.40 21.62 1.71
CA ALA A 443 -16.42 21.94 0.70
C ALA A 443 -16.14 23.30 0.02
N ILE A 444 -15.77 24.31 0.79
CA ILE A 444 -15.43 25.65 0.28
C ILE A 444 -14.19 25.57 -0.63
N LEU A 445 -13.13 24.91 -0.16
CA LEU A 445 -11.90 24.74 -0.94
C LEU A 445 -12.15 24.01 -2.26
N LYS A 446 -12.96 22.96 -2.24
CA LYS A 446 -13.33 22.22 -3.45
C LYS A 446 -14.16 23.05 -4.42
N LYS A 447 -15.14 23.79 -3.91
CA LYS A 447 -15.96 24.70 -4.73
C LYS A 447 -15.07 25.74 -5.41
N LYS A 448 -14.13 26.35 -4.67
CA LYS A 448 -13.21 27.36 -5.22
C LYS A 448 -12.14 26.79 -6.13
N ALA A 449 -11.71 25.54 -5.91
CA ALA A 449 -10.88 24.84 -6.87
C ALA A 449 -11.62 24.69 -8.22
N ILE A 450 -12.90 24.28 -8.23
CA ILE A 450 -13.69 24.15 -9.46
C ILE A 450 -13.82 25.49 -10.18
N GLU A 451 -14.17 26.56 -9.47
CA GLU A 451 -14.29 27.90 -10.04
C GLU A 451 -12.96 28.41 -10.61
N ALA A 452 -11.82 27.97 -10.07
CA ALA A 452 -10.48 28.27 -10.58
C ALA A 452 -10.01 27.31 -11.69
N GLY A 453 -10.86 26.42 -12.21
CA GLY A 453 -10.50 25.44 -13.24
C GLY A 453 -9.65 24.26 -12.74
N LEU A 454 -9.60 24.03 -11.43
CA LEU A 454 -8.78 23.01 -10.78
C LEU A 454 -9.62 21.78 -10.39
N ASN A 455 -8.96 20.62 -10.30
CA ASN A 455 -9.63 19.38 -9.92
C ASN A 455 -9.94 19.33 -8.41
N ALA A 456 -11.20 19.54 -8.03
CA ALA A 456 -11.66 19.47 -6.63
C ALA A 456 -11.25 18.19 -5.88
N LYS A 457 -11.10 17.05 -6.57
CA LYS A 457 -10.69 15.80 -5.91
C LYS A 457 -9.31 15.88 -5.27
N GLN A 458 -8.47 16.82 -5.70
CA GLN A 458 -7.12 17.04 -5.18
C GLN A 458 -7.08 18.01 -3.98
N TYR A 459 -8.18 18.71 -3.68
CA TYR A 459 -8.23 19.72 -2.61
C TYR A 459 -8.99 19.21 -1.38
N SER A 460 -8.47 19.54 -0.20
CA SER A 460 -9.07 19.25 1.11
C SER A 460 -8.46 20.14 2.19
N THR A 461 -8.85 19.98 3.44
CA THR A 461 -8.20 20.68 4.58
C THR A 461 -6.70 20.40 4.70
N HIS A 462 -6.20 19.25 4.22
CA HIS A 462 -4.76 18.97 4.17
C HIS A 462 -4.01 19.88 3.20
N SER A 463 -4.67 20.34 2.12
CA SER A 463 -4.06 21.21 1.11
C SER A 463 -3.58 22.55 1.67
N VAL A 464 -4.16 23.00 2.79
CA VAL A 464 -3.76 24.24 3.49
C VAL A 464 -2.33 24.11 4.01
N ARG A 465 -2.08 23.05 4.78
CA ARG A 465 -0.76 22.76 5.35
C ARG A 465 0.27 22.40 4.28
N VAL A 466 -0.14 21.67 3.24
CA VAL A 466 0.71 21.38 2.07
C VAL A 466 1.10 22.68 1.37
N GLY A 467 0.15 23.61 1.23
CA GLY A 467 0.38 24.95 0.67
C GLY A 467 1.44 25.74 1.43
N GLY A 468 1.30 25.85 2.76
CA GLY A 468 2.28 26.57 3.58
C GLY A 468 3.69 25.98 3.49
N VAL A 469 3.81 24.65 3.44
CA VAL A 469 5.13 23.99 3.22
C VAL A 469 5.67 24.28 1.82
N THR A 470 4.83 24.18 0.80
CA THR A 470 5.23 24.42 -0.59
C THR A 470 5.76 25.83 -0.75
N GLU A 471 5.09 26.82 -0.15
CA GLU A 471 5.54 28.21 -0.15
C GLU A 471 6.91 28.36 0.52
N LEU A 472 7.13 27.73 1.68
CA LEU A 472 8.43 27.76 2.36
C LEU A 472 9.53 27.10 1.52
N LEU A 473 9.24 25.96 0.88
CA LEU A 473 10.17 25.28 -0.01
C LEU A 473 10.53 26.14 -1.23
N ASN A 474 9.54 26.77 -1.86
CA ASN A 474 9.71 27.66 -3.01
C ASN A 474 10.57 28.89 -2.67
N ASN A 475 10.45 29.39 -1.44
CA ASN A 475 11.26 30.51 -0.94
C ASN A 475 12.63 30.06 -0.37
N GLY A 476 13.03 28.80 -0.59
CA GLY A 476 14.35 28.30 -0.18
C GLY A 476 14.54 28.10 1.32
N ALA A 477 13.45 28.01 2.10
CA ALA A 477 13.57 27.78 3.53
C ALA A 477 14.21 26.42 3.84
N ASP A 478 15.05 26.40 4.88
CA ASP A 478 15.77 25.20 5.29
C ASP A 478 14.80 24.06 5.66
N ARG A 479 15.11 22.85 5.16
CA ARG A 479 14.23 21.68 5.33
C ARG A 479 14.09 21.26 6.80
N LEU A 480 15.12 21.45 7.63
CA LEU A 480 15.05 21.17 9.07
C LEU A 480 14.15 22.17 9.77
N VAL A 481 14.19 23.45 9.38
CA VAL A 481 13.27 24.48 9.87
C VAL A 481 11.83 24.10 9.53
N ILE A 482 11.53 23.75 8.28
CA ILE A 482 10.19 23.30 7.86
C ILE A 482 9.76 22.04 8.64
N LYS A 483 10.67 21.08 8.82
CA LYS A 483 10.41 19.84 9.57
C LYS A 483 10.04 20.14 11.03
N ALA A 484 10.77 21.05 11.68
CA ALA A 484 10.50 21.51 13.04
C ALA A 484 9.18 22.32 13.11
N MET A 485 8.99 23.25 12.18
CA MET A 485 7.79 24.10 12.10
C MET A 485 6.52 23.31 11.84
N GLY A 486 6.54 22.19 11.13
CA GLY A 486 5.33 21.36 11.06
C GLY A 486 5.32 20.17 11.99
N ARG A 487 6.37 19.94 12.78
CA ARG A 487 6.46 18.78 13.70
C ARG A 487 6.35 17.45 12.94
N TRP A 488 7.03 17.35 11.80
CA TRP A 488 7.11 16.11 11.04
C TRP A 488 8.15 15.17 11.65
N LEU A 489 7.72 13.93 11.95
CA LEU A 489 8.64 12.87 12.37
C LEU A 489 9.51 12.38 11.19
N SER A 490 8.91 12.28 10.00
CA SER A 490 9.58 11.80 8.78
C SER A 490 9.82 12.93 7.77
N ASN A 491 10.51 12.63 6.67
CA ASN A 491 10.77 13.58 5.59
C ASN A 491 9.63 13.62 4.55
N ALA A 492 8.43 13.14 4.88
CA ALA A 492 7.31 13.06 3.94
C ALA A 492 6.89 14.41 3.34
N PHE A 493 7.15 15.52 4.03
CA PHE A 493 6.88 16.87 3.54
C PHE A 493 7.77 17.27 2.34
N GLN A 494 8.91 16.61 2.16
CA GLN A 494 9.82 16.88 1.05
C GLN A 494 9.30 16.36 -0.29
N GLU A 495 8.26 15.51 -0.27
CA GLU A 495 7.59 15.02 -1.46
C GLU A 495 6.46 15.95 -1.95
N TYR A 496 6.23 17.08 -1.26
CA TYR A 496 5.31 18.10 -1.73
C TYR A 496 5.91 18.83 -2.93
N PRO A 497 5.08 19.27 -3.89
CA PRO A 497 5.57 19.94 -5.09
C PRO A 497 6.33 21.22 -4.70
N VAL A 498 7.38 21.52 -5.45
CA VAL A 498 8.02 22.84 -5.49
C VAL A 498 7.48 23.46 -6.78
N LEU A 499 6.73 24.56 -6.66
CA LEU A 499 5.97 25.17 -7.76
C LEU A 499 6.72 26.33 -8.41
#